data_AF-A0A428KKE7-F1
#
_entry.id   AF-A0A428KKE7-F1
#
_cell.length_a   1.000
_cell.length_b   1.000
_cell.length_c   1.000
_cell.angle_alpha   90.00
_cell.angle_beta   90.00
_cell.angle_gamma   90.00
#
_symmetry.space_group_name_H-M   'P 1'
#
loop_
_entity.id
_entity.type
_entity.pdbx_description
1 polymer ?
#
loop_
_entity_poly.entity_id
_entity_poly.type
_entity_poly.pdbx_seq_one_letter_code
_entity_poly.pdbx_strand_id
1 'polypeptide(L)'
;MSSSSDSFLQKTTEELQYLVQHPELYHAALVAEAGRELRRRGATLPRPATAEPVAAPAPVYDAYAEPTPSPLIRWWPAGLIAAAVAGLAWWGLRDSTASTPAAVKPATNAPIVLESVKTSRMPDFEVETARQVANTRRQLPAQDRTDTTATGRYARTARRYWLAENAAAYLTAQAQGDSASNLFPNQVDLALERISWFMKARAYDQHLHPVMEARLNEMEQGMLLRRSSLQTLRTQYSVGAEVTESKEAFTQAAEAEDISRGIQGLPSRKEPIAGNLASLGGAAKAEPTQDYKVVKTLPAPHHNQNPLYVLDGNLLPSDAMTGEAPQAIRAISPDSIGRIVVLKKQQAVQAFGPRAHDGAVIVFTKAALRNSSRD
;
A
#
# COMPACT_ATOMS: atom_id res chain seq x y z
N MET A 1 26.06 -9.08 24.49
CA MET A 1 25.63 -8.94 23.09
C MET A 1 25.73 -10.31 22.47
N SER A 2 24.73 -11.14 22.70
CA SER A 2 24.67 -12.50 22.17
C SER A 2 23.27 -12.63 21.65
N SER A 3 23.14 -12.16 20.42
CA SER A 3 21.94 -12.09 19.60
C SER A 3 21.05 -13.30 19.81
N SER A 4 19.74 -13.10 19.92
CA SER A 4 18.72 -14.17 19.86
C SER A 4 18.92 -15.17 18.70
N SER A 5 19.62 -14.76 17.64
CA SER A 5 20.14 -15.62 16.57
C SER A 5 21.00 -16.79 17.07
N ASP A 6 21.71 -16.64 18.18
CA ASP A 6 22.67 -17.60 18.74
C ASP A 6 21.98 -18.82 19.38
N SER A 7 20.79 -18.64 19.96
CA SER A 7 20.03 -19.78 20.50
C SER A 7 19.47 -20.69 19.40
N PHE A 8 19.16 -20.14 18.22
CA PHE A 8 18.73 -20.93 17.06
C PHE A 8 19.92 -21.57 16.36
N LEU A 9 21.11 -20.95 16.40
CA LEU A 9 22.37 -21.56 15.93
C LEU A 9 22.70 -22.86 16.69
N GLN A 10 22.36 -22.92 17.99
CA GLN A 10 22.60 -24.09 18.83
C GLN A 10 21.55 -25.22 18.68
N LYS A 11 20.38 -24.92 18.10
CA LYS A 11 19.31 -25.91 17.90
C LYS A 11 19.58 -26.80 16.70
N THR A 12 19.20 -28.08 16.77
CA THR A 12 19.33 -28.99 15.63
C THR A 12 18.32 -28.65 14.54
N THR A 13 18.58 -29.09 13.30
CA THR A 13 17.63 -28.91 12.19
C THR A 13 16.26 -29.53 12.50
N GLU A 14 16.23 -30.65 13.22
CA GLU A 14 14.98 -31.32 13.63
C GLU A 14 14.21 -30.51 14.68
N GLU A 15 14.90 -29.93 15.67
CA GLU A 15 14.28 -29.06 16.67
C GLU A 15 13.71 -27.80 16.02
N LEU A 16 14.43 -27.20 15.08
CA LEU A 16 13.94 -26.06 14.33
C LEU A 16 12.74 -26.44 13.46
N GLN A 17 12.74 -27.63 12.84
CA GLN A 17 11.59 -28.13 12.08
C GLN A 17 10.38 -28.35 12.97
N TYR A 18 10.56 -28.90 14.18
CA TYR A 18 9.47 -29.10 15.14
C TYR A 18 8.80 -27.77 15.53
N LEU A 19 9.59 -26.72 15.76
CA LEU A 19 9.08 -25.37 16.05
C LEU A 19 8.20 -24.83 14.92
N VAL A 20 8.55 -25.12 13.66
CA VAL A 20 7.79 -24.69 12.47
C VAL A 20 6.58 -25.58 12.21
N GLN A 21 6.63 -26.86 12.55
CA GLN A 21 5.52 -27.81 12.37
C GLN A 21 4.40 -27.63 13.42
N HIS A 22 4.74 -27.10 14.60
CA HIS A 22 3.80 -26.88 15.70
C HIS A 22 3.65 -25.40 16.08
N PRO A 23 3.27 -24.52 15.14
CA PRO A 23 3.19 -23.08 15.40
C PRO A 23 2.18 -22.72 16.50
N GLU A 24 1.21 -23.59 16.77
CA GLU A 24 0.22 -23.45 17.84
C GLU A 24 0.81 -23.54 19.25
N LEU A 25 1.96 -24.21 19.42
CA LEU A 25 2.60 -24.41 20.72
C LEU A 25 3.59 -23.30 21.09
N TYR A 26 3.91 -22.42 20.15
CA TYR A 26 5.01 -21.46 20.28
C TYR A 26 4.57 -20.04 19.94
N HIS A 27 5.32 -19.07 20.44
CA HIS A 27 5.09 -17.68 20.07
C HIS A 27 5.45 -17.45 18.59
N ALA A 28 4.61 -16.74 17.85
CA ALA A 28 4.79 -16.50 16.40
C ALA A 28 6.18 -15.97 16.00
N ALA A 29 6.84 -15.17 16.85
CA ALA A 29 8.19 -14.66 16.59
C ALA A 29 9.26 -15.76 16.63
N LEU A 30 9.08 -16.74 17.52
CA LEU A 30 9.99 -17.88 17.70
C LEU A 30 9.87 -18.85 16.51
N VAL A 31 8.64 -19.09 16.06
CA VAL A 31 8.34 -19.85 14.83
C VAL A 31 8.95 -19.18 13.60
N ALA A 32 8.78 -17.86 13.46
CA ALA A 32 9.34 -17.11 12.33
C ALA A 32 10.87 -17.14 12.30
N GLU A 33 11.53 -16.99 13.45
CA GLU A 33 13.00 -17.07 13.55
C GLU A 33 13.53 -18.49 13.29
N ALA A 34 12.86 -19.53 13.79
CA ALA A 34 13.19 -20.92 13.47
C ALA A 34 13.09 -21.19 11.96
N GLY A 35 12.06 -20.65 11.30
CA GLY A 35 11.89 -20.73 9.86
C GLY A 35 12.99 -20.00 9.08
N ARG A 36 13.45 -18.84 9.56
CA ARG A 36 14.61 -18.11 8.97
C ARG A 36 15.90 -18.92 9.09
N GLU A 37 16.15 -19.52 10.25
CA GLU A 37 17.36 -20.31 10.48
C GLU A 37 17.39 -21.61 9.67
N LEU A 38 16.26 -22.31 9.53
CA LEU A 38 16.15 -23.49 8.63
C LEU A 38 16.49 -23.14 7.18
N ARG A 39 16.04 -21.97 6.70
CA ARG A 39 16.36 -21.47 5.35
C ARG A 39 17.84 -21.16 5.19
N ARG A 40 18.48 -20.52 6.18
CA ARG A 40 19.94 -20.31 6.16
C ARG A 40 20.73 -21.61 6.05
N ARG A 41 20.20 -22.69 6.61
CA ARG A 41 20.78 -24.03 6.58
C ARG A 41 20.44 -24.83 5.31
N GLY A 42 19.67 -24.26 4.38
CA GLY A 42 19.21 -24.96 3.18
C GLY A 42 18.27 -26.14 3.47
N ALA A 43 17.69 -26.21 4.66
CA ALA A 43 16.75 -27.26 5.03
C ALA A 43 15.41 -27.02 4.34
N THR A 44 14.83 -28.06 3.74
CA THR A 44 13.49 -28.00 3.16
C THR A 44 12.47 -27.77 4.26
N LEU A 45 11.76 -26.64 4.21
CA LEU A 45 10.61 -26.40 5.05
C LEU A 45 9.50 -27.39 4.65
N PRO A 46 8.90 -28.12 5.61
CA PRO A 46 7.74 -28.94 5.31
C PRO A 46 6.66 -28.02 4.76
N ARG A 47 6.15 -28.37 3.57
CA ARG A 47 4.94 -27.75 3.02
C ARG A 47 3.87 -27.86 4.11
N PRO A 48 3.29 -26.75 4.59
CA PRO A 48 2.24 -26.84 5.59
C PRO A 48 1.20 -27.82 5.08
N ALA A 49 0.82 -28.78 5.95
CA ALA A 49 -0.23 -29.72 5.64
C ALA A 49 -1.39 -28.91 5.07
N THR A 50 -1.78 -29.23 3.83
CA THR A 50 -2.81 -28.53 3.09
C THR A 50 -4.01 -28.45 4.01
N ALA A 51 -4.24 -27.29 4.62
CA ALA A 51 -5.55 -27.00 5.19
C ALA A 51 -6.49 -27.19 4.00
N GLU A 52 -7.45 -28.11 4.14
CA GLU A 52 -8.53 -28.22 3.18
C GLU A 52 -9.00 -26.81 2.85
N PRO A 53 -9.26 -26.50 1.57
CA PRO A 53 -9.71 -25.19 1.18
C PRO A 53 -11.02 -24.92 1.92
N VAL A 54 -10.93 -24.20 3.04
CA VAL A 54 -12.07 -23.51 3.60
C VAL A 54 -12.45 -22.56 2.49
N ALA A 55 -13.55 -22.89 1.81
CA ALA A 55 -14.14 -22.07 0.79
C ALA A 55 -14.09 -20.63 1.30
N ALA A 56 -13.46 -19.75 0.52
CA ALA A 56 -13.45 -18.33 0.82
C ALA A 56 -14.89 -17.96 1.19
N PRO A 57 -15.15 -17.44 2.41
CA PRO A 57 -16.50 -17.02 2.73
C PRO A 57 -16.90 -16.04 1.64
N ALA A 58 -17.96 -16.38 0.90
CA ALA A 58 -18.57 -15.46 -0.03
C ALA A 58 -18.78 -14.14 0.73
N PRO A 59 -18.55 -12.98 0.12
CA PRO A 59 -18.86 -11.72 0.77
C PRO A 59 -20.36 -11.72 1.06
N VAL A 60 -20.72 -12.02 2.30
CA VAL A 60 -22.07 -11.86 2.81
C VAL A 60 -22.24 -10.36 2.98
N TYR A 61 -22.81 -9.73 1.95
CA TYR A 61 -23.41 -8.41 2.06
C TYR A 61 -24.72 -8.56 2.85
N ASP A 62 -24.63 -8.89 4.13
CA ASP A 62 -25.77 -8.75 5.03
C ASP A 62 -25.75 -7.37 5.63
N ALA A 63 -26.84 -6.66 5.36
CA ALA A 63 -27.20 -5.39 5.92
C ALA A 63 -27.27 -5.49 7.45
N TYR A 64 -26.22 -5.05 8.12
CA TYR A 64 -26.30 -4.70 9.53
C TYR A 64 -27.09 -3.39 9.64
N ALA A 65 -28.38 -3.51 9.98
CA ALA A 65 -29.11 -2.42 10.61
C ALA A 65 -28.47 -2.17 11.98
N GLU A 66 -27.61 -1.16 12.08
CA GLU A 66 -27.11 -0.71 13.37
C GLU A 66 -28.25 0.01 14.14
N PRO A 67 -28.40 -0.26 15.45
CA PRO A 67 -29.36 0.43 16.29
C PRO A 67 -28.97 1.91 16.43
N THR A 68 -29.96 2.78 16.25
CA THR A 68 -29.85 4.24 16.40
C THR A 68 -29.26 4.61 17.77
N PRO A 69 -28.29 5.53 17.85
CA PRO A 69 -27.71 5.93 19.13
C PRO A 69 -28.73 6.70 19.99
N SER A 70 -28.93 6.19 21.20
CA SER A 70 -29.64 6.86 22.30
C SER A 70 -28.94 8.19 22.66
N PRO A 71 -29.66 9.31 22.78
CA PRO A 71 -29.10 10.63 23.05
C PRO A 71 -28.96 10.87 24.55
N LEU A 72 -28.18 10.06 25.27
CA LEU A 72 -27.91 10.27 26.69
C LEU A 72 -26.53 9.67 27.02
N ILE A 73 -25.48 10.48 26.87
CA ILE A 73 -24.33 10.61 27.79
C ILE A 73 -23.62 11.90 27.36
N ARG A 74 -24.19 12.96 27.90
CA ARG A 74 -23.68 14.32 27.96
C ARG A 74 -23.42 14.51 29.46
N TRP A 75 -22.32 15.15 29.85
CA TRP A 75 -21.84 15.39 31.24
C TRP A 75 -21.08 14.16 31.80
N TRP A 76 -19.81 14.22 32.27
CA TRP A 76 -19.06 15.31 32.92
C TRP A 76 -17.52 15.13 32.80
N PRO A 77 -16.71 16.17 33.14
CA PRO A 77 -15.31 16.34 32.74
C PRO A 77 -14.28 16.19 33.90
N ALA A 78 -13.00 16.36 33.54
CA ALA A 78 -11.88 16.89 34.34
C ALA A 78 -11.51 16.20 35.68
N GLY A 79 -10.41 15.45 35.64
CA GLY A 79 -9.62 15.06 36.80
C GLY A 79 -8.48 14.13 36.40
N LEU A 80 -7.26 14.39 36.89
CA LEU A 80 -6.00 13.65 36.65
C LEU A 80 -5.06 14.18 35.55
N ILE A 81 -4.78 15.49 35.59
CA ILE A 81 -3.47 16.03 35.19
C ILE A 81 -2.85 16.64 36.44
N ALA A 82 -2.21 15.82 37.27
CA ALA A 82 -1.34 16.25 38.38
C ALA A 82 -0.58 15.05 39.00
N ALA A 83 0.35 14.43 38.26
CA ALA A 83 1.45 13.61 38.81
C ALA A 83 2.34 13.01 37.69
N ALA A 84 3.08 13.83 36.93
CA ALA A 84 4.17 13.32 36.09
C ALA A 84 5.18 14.41 35.65
N VAL A 85 5.45 15.43 36.48
CA VAL A 85 6.44 16.50 36.17
C VAL A 85 7.60 16.56 37.19
N ALA A 86 7.72 15.59 38.10
CA ALA A 86 8.75 15.63 39.16
C ALA A 86 9.76 14.46 39.13
N GLY A 87 10.11 13.96 37.94
CA GLY A 87 11.00 12.79 37.79
C GLY A 87 12.08 12.89 36.73
N LEU A 88 12.47 14.11 36.30
CA LEU A 88 13.48 14.33 35.25
C LEU A 88 14.59 15.28 35.73
N ALA A 89 15.22 14.97 36.87
CA ALA A 89 16.35 15.76 37.37
C ALA A 89 17.46 14.93 38.06
N TRP A 90 17.56 13.62 37.80
CA TRP A 90 18.60 12.81 38.45
C TRP A 90 19.11 11.67 37.59
N TRP A 91 19.56 11.95 36.36
CA TRP A 91 20.33 10.97 35.57
C TRP A 91 21.27 11.65 34.56
N GLY A 92 22.00 12.67 35.03
CA GLY A 92 22.89 13.47 34.21
C GLY A 92 24.23 13.76 34.88
N LEU A 93 24.82 12.77 35.56
CA LEU A 93 26.23 12.78 35.98
C LEU A 93 26.62 11.38 36.46
N ARG A 94 27.17 10.58 35.55
CA ARG A 94 28.19 9.57 35.86
C ARG A 94 28.90 9.18 34.57
N ASP A 95 30.07 9.78 34.40
CA ASP A 95 31.07 9.36 33.43
C ASP A 95 31.45 7.90 33.67
N SER A 96 31.59 7.18 32.56
CA SER A 96 31.96 5.78 32.52
C SER A 96 33.46 5.62 32.79
N THR A 97 33.76 4.72 33.72
CA THR A 97 35.08 4.20 34.04
C THR A 97 35.70 3.46 32.86
N ALA A 98 36.97 3.75 32.56
CA ALA A 98 37.80 2.91 31.71
C ALA A 98 38.22 1.63 32.47
N SER A 99 38.09 0.47 31.83
CA SER A 99 38.56 -0.82 32.35
C SER A 99 39.57 -1.47 31.40
N THR A 100 40.76 -1.75 31.93
CA THR A 100 41.87 -2.53 31.37
C THR A 100 41.48 -4.03 31.25
N PRO A 101 41.99 -4.80 30.26
CA PRO A 101 41.57 -6.18 30.05
C PRO A 101 42.34 -7.17 30.94
N ALA A 102 41.65 -8.16 31.49
CA ALA A 102 42.26 -9.30 32.15
C ALA A 102 41.66 -10.63 31.67
N ALA A 103 42.58 -11.49 31.21
CA ALA A 103 42.62 -12.96 31.21
C ALA A 103 41.33 -13.78 30.93
N VAL A 104 41.39 -14.52 29.82
CA VAL A 104 40.48 -15.59 29.43
C VAL A 104 40.57 -16.77 30.40
N LYS A 105 39.41 -17.23 30.91
CA LYS A 105 39.18 -18.55 31.50
C LYS A 105 37.88 -19.14 30.92
N PRO A 106 37.74 -20.49 30.90
CA PRO A 106 36.97 -21.20 29.89
C PRO A 106 35.46 -21.14 30.11
N ALA A 107 34.74 -21.40 29.01
CA ALA A 107 33.30 -21.28 28.84
C ALA A 107 32.49 -22.03 29.91
N THR A 108 31.83 -21.26 30.78
CA THR A 108 30.70 -21.70 31.59
C THR A 108 29.44 -21.26 30.87
N ASN A 109 28.50 -22.19 30.66
CA ASN A 109 27.18 -21.94 30.07
C ASN A 109 26.54 -20.68 30.68
N ALA A 110 26.51 -19.60 29.90
CA ALA A 110 25.90 -18.35 30.33
C ALA A 110 24.37 -18.54 30.44
N PRO A 111 23.73 -18.01 31.49
CA PRO A 111 22.28 -18.09 31.64
C PRO A 111 21.59 -17.39 30.47
N ILE A 112 20.44 -17.93 30.03
CA ILE A 112 19.59 -17.36 28.97
C ILE A 112 19.26 -15.90 29.33
N VAL A 113 19.88 -14.96 28.61
CA VAL A 113 19.61 -13.53 28.78
C VAL A 113 18.44 -13.18 27.86
N LEU A 114 17.34 -12.71 28.44
CA LEU A 114 16.21 -12.17 27.68
C LEU A 114 16.66 -10.88 26.98
N GLU A 115 16.88 -10.93 25.67
CA GLU A 115 17.12 -9.74 24.87
C GLU A 115 15.80 -8.99 24.66
N SER A 116 15.78 -7.70 24.99
CA SER A 116 14.61 -6.84 24.78
C SER A 116 14.32 -6.73 23.29
N VAL A 117 13.21 -7.32 22.84
CA VAL A 117 12.70 -7.15 21.47
C VAL A 117 12.41 -5.67 21.24
N LYS A 118 13.06 -5.04 20.26
CA LYS A 118 12.77 -3.66 19.87
C LYS A 118 11.33 -3.57 19.36
N THR A 119 10.44 -3.02 20.17
CA THR A 119 9.06 -2.74 19.79
C THR A 119 8.97 -1.34 19.18
N SER A 120 9.08 -1.26 17.86
CA SER A 120 8.79 -0.01 17.14
C SER A 120 7.28 0.18 17.07
N ARG A 121 6.74 1.08 17.90
CA ARG A 121 5.32 1.47 17.85
C ARG A 121 5.06 2.28 16.58
N MET A 122 3.91 2.06 15.94
CA MET A 122 3.46 2.86 14.80
C MET A 122 3.32 4.34 15.21
N PRO A 123 3.90 5.29 14.46
CA PRO A 123 3.71 6.73 14.68
C PRO A 123 2.24 7.17 14.55
N ASP A 124 1.90 8.33 15.10
CA ASP A 124 0.53 8.88 15.02
C ASP A 124 0.19 9.50 13.65
N PHE A 125 1.21 10.03 12.95
CA PHE A 125 1.11 10.68 11.63
C PHE A 125 0.25 11.94 11.54
N GLU A 126 -0.33 12.45 12.63
CA GLU A 126 -1.24 13.61 12.59
C GLU A 126 -0.60 14.89 12.03
N VAL A 127 0.65 15.19 12.42
CA VAL A 127 1.36 16.40 11.95
C VAL A 127 1.66 16.34 10.45
N GLU A 128 2.02 15.16 9.95
CA GLU A 128 2.25 14.95 8.52
C GLU A 128 0.94 14.99 7.73
N THR A 129 -0.08 14.29 8.22
CA THR A 129 -1.44 14.28 7.65
C THR A 129 -2.00 15.70 7.54
N ALA A 130 -1.86 16.54 8.59
CA ALA A 130 -2.34 17.91 8.56
C ALA A 130 -1.68 18.73 7.44
N ARG A 131 -0.37 18.56 7.23
CA ARG A 131 0.38 19.21 6.13
C ARG A 131 -0.10 18.71 4.77
N GLN A 132 -0.27 17.41 4.60
CA GLN A 132 -0.73 16.80 3.35
C GLN A 132 -2.16 17.23 2.98
N VAL A 133 -3.07 17.28 3.96
CA VAL A 133 -4.43 17.81 3.78
C VAL A 133 -4.39 19.28 3.37
N ALA A 134 -3.58 20.10 4.05
CA ALA A 134 -3.44 21.51 3.70
C ALA A 134 -2.91 21.69 2.27
N ASN A 135 -1.91 20.91 1.85
CA ASN A 135 -1.36 20.94 0.48
C ASN A 135 -2.41 20.51 -0.55
N THR A 136 -3.13 19.42 -0.29
CA THR A 136 -4.16 18.90 -1.18
C THR A 136 -5.26 19.96 -1.40
N ARG A 137 -5.68 20.65 -0.33
CA ARG A 137 -6.67 21.74 -0.43
C ARG A 137 -6.18 22.93 -1.25
N ARG A 138 -4.89 23.28 -1.18
CA ARG A 138 -4.32 24.41 -1.93
C ARG A 138 -4.36 24.19 -3.44
N GLN A 139 -4.35 22.93 -3.89
CA GLN A 139 -4.40 22.59 -5.30
C GLN A 139 -5.80 22.61 -5.92
N LEU A 140 -6.85 22.83 -5.10
CA LEU A 140 -8.19 22.98 -5.62
C LEU A 140 -8.34 24.34 -6.35
N PRO A 141 -9.13 24.38 -7.44
CA PRO A 141 -9.48 25.63 -8.11
C PRO A 141 -9.99 26.69 -7.14
N ALA A 142 -9.72 27.97 -7.43
CA ALA A 142 -10.14 29.06 -6.56
C ALA A 142 -11.67 29.07 -6.32
N GLN A 143 -12.45 28.73 -7.35
CA GLN A 143 -13.91 28.62 -7.30
C GLN A 143 -14.34 27.58 -6.28
N ASP A 144 -13.83 26.36 -6.38
CA ASP A 144 -14.15 25.26 -5.46
C ASP A 144 -13.72 25.55 -4.00
N ARG A 145 -12.65 26.34 -3.80
CA ARG A 145 -12.18 26.74 -2.45
C ARG A 145 -13.12 27.73 -1.75
N THR A 146 -13.99 28.43 -2.46
CA THR A 146 -14.96 29.37 -1.85
C THR A 146 -16.09 28.66 -1.12
N ASP A 147 -16.44 27.44 -1.55
CA ASP A 147 -17.41 26.59 -0.86
C ASP A 147 -16.74 25.94 0.36
N THR A 148 -16.91 26.58 1.51
CA THR A 148 -16.35 26.12 2.79
C THR A 148 -16.95 24.80 3.25
N THR A 149 -18.17 24.47 2.82
CA THR A 149 -18.88 23.26 3.25
C THR A 149 -18.36 22.05 2.49
N ALA A 150 -18.33 22.12 1.15
CA ALA A 150 -17.76 21.06 0.31
C ALA A 150 -16.26 20.90 0.59
N THR A 151 -15.51 22.01 0.69
CA THR A 151 -14.10 21.98 1.06
C THR A 151 -13.86 21.35 2.44
N GLY A 152 -14.75 21.60 3.41
CA GLY A 152 -14.68 21.00 4.74
C GLY A 152 -14.94 19.49 4.73
N ARG A 153 -15.93 19.02 3.97
CA ARG A 153 -16.19 17.59 3.75
C ARG A 153 -15.01 16.90 3.08
N TYR A 154 -14.53 17.48 1.97
CA TYR A 154 -13.34 17.01 1.26
C TYR A 154 -12.13 16.89 2.19
N ALA A 155 -11.84 17.91 2.99
CA ALA A 155 -10.71 17.91 3.92
C ALA A 155 -10.80 16.79 4.99
N ARG A 156 -12.01 16.51 5.51
CA ARG A 156 -12.21 15.42 6.47
C ARG A 156 -11.98 14.05 5.84
N THR A 157 -12.46 13.83 4.62
CA THR A 157 -12.24 12.58 3.90
C THR A 157 -10.76 12.41 3.50
N ALA A 158 -10.13 13.48 3.01
CA ALA A 158 -8.70 13.50 2.70
C ALA A 158 -7.84 13.24 3.95
N ARG A 159 -8.23 13.72 5.14
CA ARG A 159 -7.53 13.39 6.39
C ARG A 159 -7.53 11.89 6.68
N ARG A 160 -8.67 11.21 6.49
CA ARG A 160 -8.78 9.75 6.66
C ARG A 160 -7.88 9.01 5.68
N TYR A 161 -7.86 9.44 4.42
CA TYR A 161 -6.94 8.92 3.41
C TYR A 161 -5.49 9.06 3.85
N TRP A 162 -5.04 10.27 4.23
CA TRP A 162 -3.65 10.52 4.57
C TRP A 162 -3.19 9.78 5.84
N LEU A 163 -4.05 9.63 6.85
CA LEU A 163 -3.74 8.79 8.02
C LEU A 163 -3.58 7.30 7.68
N ALA A 164 -4.36 6.81 6.73
CA ALA A 164 -4.27 5.43 6.24
C ALA A 164 -3.02 5.24 5.36
N GLU A 165 -2.77 6.18 4.44
CA GLU A 165 -1.63 6.18 3.52
C GLU A 165 -0.31 6.24 4.28
N ASN A 166 -0.14 7.16 5.24
CA ASN A 166 1.09 7.27 6.01
C ASN A 166 1.37 6.01 6.85
N ALA A 167 0.33 5.41 7.44
CA ALA A 167 0.45 4.13 8.16
C ALA A 167 0.85 2.99 7.22
N ALA A 168 0.21 2.87 6.05
CA ALA A 168 0.52 1.85 5.07
C ALA A 168 1.92 2.01 4.48
N ALA A 169 2.34 3.23 4.19
CA ALA A 169 3.68 3.55 3.69
C ALA A 169 4.76 3.18 4.72
N TYR A 170 4.55 3.53 5.99
CA TYR A 170 5.46 3.16 7.09
C TYR A 170 5.63 1.64 7.21
N LEU A 171 4.53 0.89 7.18
CA LEU A 171 4.58 -0.57 7.28
C LEU A 171 5.20 -1.22 6.04
N THR A 172 4.96 -0.67 4.85
CA THR A 172 5.64 -1.13 3.63
C THR A 172 7.15 -0.93 3.75
N ALA A 173 7.60 0.25 4.21
CA ALA A 173 9.02 0.53 4.40
C ALA A 173 9.65 -0.40 5.45
N GLN A 174 8.93 -0.68 6.54
CA GLN A 174 9.36 -1.63 7.57
C GLN A 174 9.52 -3.06 7.01
N ALA A 175 8.60 -3.47 6.14
CA ALA A 175 8.64 -4.77 5.46
C ALA A 175 9.78 -4.86 4.44
N GLN A 176 10.10 -3.77 3.73
CA GLN A 176 11.21 -3.72 2.78
C GLN A 176 12.58 -3.73 3.47
N GLY A 177 12.70 -3.06 4.63
CA GLY A 177 13.96 -2.93 5.37
C GLY A 177 14.25 -4.07 6.34
N ASP A 178 13.62 -5.24 6.18
CA ASP A 178 13.68 -6.40 7.10
C ASP A 178 13.55 -5.99 8.58
N SER A 179 12.75 -4.96 8.85
CA SER A 179 12.57 -4.36 10.17
C SER A 179 11.22 -4.73 10.78
N ALA A 180 10.52 -5.71 10.19
CA ALA A 180 9.21 -6.17 10.63
C ALA A 180 9.32 -6.83 12.01
N SER A 181 8.70 -6.20 13.01
CA SER A 181 8.68 -6.72 14.38
C SER A 181 7.58 -7.76 14.55
N ASN A 182 7.57 -8.45 15.69
CA ASN A 182 6.49 -9.36 16.08
C ASN A 182 5.10 -8.68 16.15
N LEU A 183 5.05 -7.35 16.25
CA LEU A 183 3.81 -6.57 16.22
C LEU A 183 3.33 -6.24 14.80
N PHE A 184 4.12 -6.57 13.77
CA PHE A 184 3.84 -6.19 12.39
C PHE A 184 2.44 -6.60 11.90
N PRO A 185 1.96 -7.86 12.09
CA PRO A 185 0.60 -8.23 11.69
C PRO A 185 -0.49 -7.37 12.35
N ASN A 186 -0.36 -7.09 13.65
CA ASN A 186 -1.32 -6.27 14.38
C ASN A 186 -1.29 -4.81 13.90
N GLN A 187 -0.10 -4.29 13.56
CA GLN A 187 0.02 -2.95 12.98
C GLN A 187 -0.58 -2.88 11.58
N VAL A 188 -0.44 -3.94 10.78
CA VAL A 188 -1.11 -4.07 9.49
C VAL A 188 -2.64 -4.08 9.67
N ASP A 189 -3.17 -4.81 10.65
CA ASP A 189 -4.61 -4.81 10.94
C ASP A 189 -5.12 -3.39 11.28
N LEU A 190 -4.39 -2.63 12.09
CA LEU A 190 -4.72 -1.22 12.38
C LEU A 190 -4.69 -0.33 11.13
N ALA A 191 -3.72 -0.54 10.23
CA ALA A 191 -3.66 0.19 8.97
C ALA A 191 -4.81 -0.18 8.03
N LEU A 192 -5.15 -1.46 7.93
CA LEU A 192 -6.30 -1.95 7.16
C LEU A 192 -7.63 -1.40 7.70
N GLU A 193 -7.76 -1.28 9.02
CA GLU A 193 -8.91 -0.62 9.65
C GLU A 193 -9.01 0.86 9.24
N ARG A 194 -7.91 1.61 9.27
CA ARG A 194 -7.87 3.01 8.79
C ARG A 194 -8.26 3.13 7.32
N ILE A 195 -7.79 2.21 6.47
CA ILE A 195 -8.20 2.13 5.07
C ILE A 195 -9.72 1.93 4.99
N SER A 196 -10.27 0.99 5.79
CA SER A 196 -11.71 0.73 5.80
C SER A 196 -12.54 1.96 6.21
N TRP A 197 -12.06 2.78 7.14
CA TRP A 197 -12.74 4.02 7.55
C TRP A 197 -12.78 5.05 6.43
N PHE A 198 -11.72 5.15 5.64
CA PHE A 198 -11.73 5.98 4.42
C PHE A 198 -12.72 5.43 3.40
N MET A 199 -12.72 4.12 3.11
CA MET A 199 -13.64 3.51 2.13
C MET A 199 -15.11 3.69 2.58
N LYS A 200 -15.40 3.52 3.87
CA LYS A 200 -16.74 3.79 4.43
C LYS A 200 -17.13 5.26 4.27
N ALA A 201 -16.20 6.19 4.45
CA ALA A 201 -16.46 7.61 4.24
C ALA A 201 -16.80 7.94 2.78
N ARG A 202 -16.21 7.22 1.83
CA ARG A 202 -16.48 7.32 0.39
C ARG A 202 -17.84 6.78 -0.01
N ALA A 203 -18.36 5.78 0.70
CA ALA A 203 -19.65 5.17 0.40
C ALA A 203 -20.85 6.13 0.58
N TYR A 204 -20.69 7.22 1.32
CA TYR A 204 -21.72 8.24 1.47
C TYR A 204 -21.56 9.34 0.42
N ASP A 205 -22.68 9.78 -0.17
CA ASP A 205 -22.68 10.95 -1.04
C ASP A 205 -22.31 12.22 -0.27
N GLN A 206 -21.13 12.75 -0.58
CA GLN A 206 -20.57 13.92 0.07
C GLN A 206 -21.00 15.24 -0.61
N HIS A 207 -21.78 15.20 -1.71
CA HIS A 207 -22.19 16.39 -2.48
C HIS A 207 -20.99 17.32 -2.73
N LEU A 208 -19.96 16.80 -3.39
CA LEU A 208 -18.71 17.50 -3.65
C LEU A 208 -18.68 18.04 -5.09
N HIS A 209 -17.86 19.07 -5.29
CA HIS A 209 -17.57 19.56 -6.64
C HIS A 209 -16.84 18.48 -7.44
N PRO A 210 -17.01 18.42 -8.78
CA PRO A 210 -16.44 17.36 -9.61
C PRO A 210 -14.92 17.17 -9.45
N VAL A 211 -14.16 18.25 -9.25
CA VAL A 211 -12.70 18.17 -9.06
C VAL A 211 -12.32 17.52 -7.73
N MET A 212 -13.07 17.80 -6.66
CA MET A 212 -12.88 17.16 -5.36
C MET A 212 -13.21 15.67 -5.44
N GLU A 213 -14.31 15.33 -6.12
CA GLU A 213 -14.75 13.96 -6.31
C GLU A 213 -13.74 13.14 -7.13
N ALA A 214 -13.25 13.69 -8.24
CA ALA A 214 -12.20 13.08 -9.05
C ALA A 214 -10.92 12.80 -8.21
N ARG A 215 -10.51 13.73 -7.35
CA ARG A 215 -9.37 13.52 -6.44
C ARG A 215 -9.64 12.44 -5.39
N LEU A 216 -10.86 12.36 -4.85
CA LEU A 216 -11.22 11.28 -3.91
C LEU A 216 -11.27 9.92 -4.60
N ASN A 217 -11.65 9.86 -5.87
CA ASN A 217 -11.59 8.64 -6.68
C ASN A 217 -10.14 8.17 -6.89
N GLU A 218 -9.20 9.09 -7.13
CA GLU A 218 -7.77 8.74 -7.18
C GLU A 218 -7.27 8.22 -5.82
N MET A 219 -7.64 8.88 -4.72
CA MET A 219 -7.32 8.41 -3.36
C MET A 219 -7.85 6.98 -3.12
N GLU A 220 -9.06 6.69 -3.57
CA GLU A 220 -9.69 5.37 -3.47
C GLU A 220 -8.92 4.29 -4.24
N GLN A 221 -8.51 4.57 -5.47
CA GLN A 221 -7.64 3.68 -6.24
C GLN A 221 -6.34 3.38 -5.49
N GLY A 222 -5.68 4.41 -4.93
CA GLY A 222 -4.48 4.24 -4.12
C GLY A 222 -4.71 3.36 -2.87
N MET A 223 -5.85 3.53 -2.20
CA MET A 223 -6.21 2.74 -1.01
C MET A 223 -6.52 1.27 -1.32
N LEU A 224 -7.12 0.97 -2.48
CA LEU A 224 -7.30 -0.41 -2.93
C LEU A 224 -5.95 -1.11 -3.13
N LEU A 225 -4.98 -0.42 -3.74
CA LEU A 225 -3.61 -0.92 -3.90
C LEU A 225 -2.89 -1.10 -2.56
N ARG A 226 -3.00 -0.12 -1.64
CA ARG A 226 -2.46 -0.26 -0.26
C ARG A 226 -3.06 -1.45 0.46
N ARG A 227 -4.37 -1.65 0.39
CA ARG A 227 -5.07 -2.77 1.03
C ARG A 227 -4.53 -4.10 0.53
N SER A 228 -4.49 -4.27 -0.79
CA SER A 228 -3.97 -5.49 -1.42
C SER A 228 -2.52 -5.76 -1.01
N SER A 229 -1.66 -4.74 -1.11
CA SER A 229 -0.26 -4.85 -0.70
C SER A 229 -0.12 -5.30 0.76
N LEU A 230 -0.82 -4.63 1.68
CA LEU A 230 -0.73 -4.94 3.11
C LEU A 230 -1.25 -6.34 3.44
N GLN A 231 -2.33 -6.78 2.79
CA GLN A 231 -2.85 -8.14 2.96
C GLN A 231 -1.83 -9.18 2.52
N THR A 232 -1.19 -8.99 1.36
CA THR A 232 -0.12 -9.86 0.87
C THR A 232 1.06 -9.90 1.84
N LEU A 233 1.55 -8.74 2.29
CA LEU A 233 2.68 -8.65 3.24
C LEU A 233 2.35 -9.36 4.56
N ARG A 234 1.13 -9.16 5.09
CA ARG A 234 0.66 -9.83 6.30
C ARG A 234 0.63 -11.34 6.12
N THR A 235 0.02 -11.83 5.05
CA THR A 235 -0.04 -13.28 4.77
C THR A 235 1.35 -13.88 4.68
N GLN A 236 2.28 -13.24 3.95
CA GLN A 236 3.66 -13.72 3.85
C GLN A 236 4.37 -13.74 5.20
N TYR A 237 4.21 -12.69 6.01
CA TYR A 237 4.76 -12.67 7.36
C TYR A 237 4.20 -13.80 8.22
N SER A 238 2.88 -14.02 8.18
CA SER A 238 2.18 -15.03 8.98
C SER A 238 2.59 -16.47 8.64
N VAL A 239 2.89 -16.76 7.37
CA VAL A 239 3.38 -18.09 6.96
C VAL A 239 4.90 -18.24 7.10
N GLY A 240 5.59 -17.26 7.67
CA GLY A 240 7.04 -17.27 7.84
C GLY A 240 7.81 -17.18 6.51
N ALA A 241 7.17 -16.70 5.45
CA ALA A 241 7.84 -16.40 4.18
C ALA A 241 8.65 -15.11 4.30
N GLU A 242 9.63 -14.95 3.41
CA GLU A 242 10.44 -13.75 3.36
C GLU A 242 9.63 -12.59 2.77
N VAL A 243 9.23 -11.65 3.62
CA VAL A 243 8.37 -10.52 3.23
C VAL A 243 9.06 -9.61 2.20
N THR A 244 10.39 -9.52 2.24
CA THR A 244 11.22 -8.78 1.27
C THR A 244 11.15 -9.34 -0.15
N GLU A 245 10.68 -10.58 -0.34
CA GLU A 245 10.46 -11.20 -1.65
C GLU A 245 9.05 -10.94 -2.23
N SER A 246 8.19 -10.20 -1.52
CA SER A 246 6.85 -9.78 -1.98
C SER A 246 6.86 -8.80 -3.16
N LYS A 247 7.40 -9.18 -4.32
CA LYS A 247 7.51 -8.29 -5.49
C LYS A 247 6.17 -7.67 -5.89
N GLU A 248 5.10 -8.46 -5.87
CA GLU A 248 3.75 -7.96 -6.17
C GLU A 248 3.29 -6.90 -5.17
N ALA A 249 3.41 -7.15 -3.86
CA ALA A 249 3.00 -6.20 -2.83
C ALA A 249 3.79 -4.89 -2.94
N PHE A 250 5.11 -4.96 -3.15
CA PHE A 250 5.92 -3.75 -3.31
C PHE A 250 5.63 -3.00 -4.60
N THR A 251 5.25 -3.70 -5.68
CA THR A 251 4.79 -3.05 -6.91
C THR A 251 3.47 -2.29 -6.68
N GLN A 252 2.50 -2.93 -6.01
CA GLN A 252 1.24 -2.29 -5.63
C GLN A 252 1.46 -1.10 -4.68
N ALA A 253 2.35 -1.23 -3.71
CA ALA A 253 2.69 -0.15 -2.77
C ALA A 253 3.39 1.03 -3.45
N ALA A 254 4.33 0.76 -4.36
CA ALA A 254 5.02 1.81 -5.13
C ALA A 254 4.03 2.57 -6.02
N GLU A 255 3.03 1.87 -6.58
CA GLU A 255 2.01 2.52 -7.38
C GLU A 255 1.01 3.32 -6.56
N ALA A 256 0.62 2.83 -5.38
CA ALA A 256 -0.17 3.61 -4.44
C ALA A 256 0.56 4.91 -4.04
N GLU A 257 1.87 4.83 -3.77
CA GLU A 257 2.71 5.98 -3.48
C GLU A 257 2.72 6.97 -4.66
N ASP A 258 2.81 6.47 -5.90
CA ASP A 258 2.78 7.31 -7.10
C ASP A 258 1.47 8.09 -7.24
N ILE A 259 0.33 7.44 -6.94
CA ILE A 259 -0.98 8.11 -6.86
C ILE A 259 -0.97 9.19 -5.78
N SER A 260 -0.50 8.87 -4.57
CA SER A 260 -0.40 9.83 -3.46
C SER A 260 0.45 11.05 -3.85
N ARG A 261 1.55 10.83 -4.56
CA ARG A 261 2.41 11.91 -5.07
C ARG A 261 1.65 12.79 -6.07
N GLY A 262 0.93 12.19 -7.01
CA GLY A 262 0.08 12.92 -7.96
C GLY A 262 -0.96 13.80 -7.27
N ILE A 263 -1.65 13.26 -6.25
CA ILE A 263 -2.61 14.01 -5.43
C ILE A 263 -1.94 15.18 -4.69
N GLN A 264 -0.67 15.02 -4.29
CA GLN A 264 0.14 16.08 -3.69
C GLN A 264 0.76 17.04 -4.73
N GLY A 265 0.47 16.88 -6.02
CA GLY A 265 1.05 17.68 -7.09
C GLY A 265 2.54 17.45 -7.28
N LEU A 266 3.06 16.33 -6.76
CA LEU A 266 4.45 15.91 -6.91
C LEU A 266 4.60 15.07 -8.19
N PRO A 267 5.74 15.15 -8.87
CA PRO A 267 5.98 14.34 -10.06
C PRO A 267 5.99 12.84 -9.72
N SER A 268 5.51 12.05 -10.67
CA SER A 268 5.57 10.60 -10.64
C SER A 268 7.03 10.13 -10.48
N ARG A 269 7.23 9.06 -9.71
CA ARG A 269 8.55 8.39 -9.58
C ARG A 269 8.71 7.24 -10.58
N LYS A 270 7.64 6.88 -11.29
CA LYS A 270 7.75 5.89 -12.35
C LYS A 270 8.59 6.49 -13.46
N GLU A 271 9.51 5.69 -13.99
CA GLU A 271 10.15 6.06 -15.25
C GLU A 271 9.04 6.28 -16.30
N PRO A 272 9.09 7.39 -17.06
CA PRO A 272 8.22 7.54 -18.21
C PRO A 272 8.35 6.27 -19.04
N ILE A 273 7.25 5.76 -19.57
CA ILE A 273 7.24 4.55 -20.38
C ILE A 273 7.95 4.88 -21.70
N ALA A 274 9.28 4.85 -21.68
CA ALA A 274 10.16 4.95 -22.83
C ALA A 274 10.36 3.57 -23.50
N GLY A 275 9.61 2.56 -23.05
CA GLY A 275 9.57 1.23 -23.64
C GLY A 275 8.44 1.08 -24.65
N ASN A 276 8.78 1.15 -25.93
CA ASN A 276 8.04 0.50 -27.01
C ASN A 276 6.61 1.00 -27.36
N LEU A 277 6.22 2.24 -27.01
CA LEU A 277 5.09 2.89 -27.72
C LEU A 277 5.39 3.02 -29.23
N ALA A 278 6.67 3.08 -29.62
CA ALA A 278 7.12 3.07 -31.01
C ALA A 278 6.87 1.74 -31.74
N SER A 279 6.96 0.56 -31.09
CA SER A 279 6.55 -0.70 -31.73
C SER A 279 5.04 -0.85 -31.82
N LEU A 280 4.30 -0.21 -30.91
CA LEU A 280 2.84 -0.04 -30.99
C LEU A 280 2.43 1.11 -31.93
N GLY A 281 3.36 1.95 -32.37
CA GLY A 281 3.16 3.09 -33.28
C GLY A 281 3.63 2.81 -34.72
N GLY A 282 4.54 1.86 -34.91
CA GLY A 282 4.96 1.37 -36.21
C GLY A 282 3.82 0.70 -36.97
N ALA A 283 3.83 0.83 -38.30
CA ALA A 283 2.88 0.15 -39.19
C ALA A 283 2.94 -1.36 -38.92
N ALA A 284 1.94 -1.88 -38.22
CA ALA A 284 1.88 -3.28 -37.85
C ALA A 284 1.75 -4.12 -39.14
N LYS A 285 2.86 -4.69 -39.58
CA LYS A 285 2.90 -5.89 -40.44
C LYS A 285 2.75 -7.18 -39.61
N ALA A 286 2.56 -7.07 -38.30
CA ALA A 286 2.28 -8.19 -37.42
C ALA A 286 0.77 -8.29 -37.19
N GLU A 287 0.21 -9.46 -37.51
CA GLU A 287 -1.19 -9.79 -37.21
C GLU A 287 -1.48 -9.63 -35.70
N PRO A 288 -2.70 -9.20 -35.33
CA PRO A 288 -3.08 -9.06 -33.94
C PRO A 288 -3.00 -10.41 -33.22
N THR A 289 -2.04 -10.55 -32.30
CA THR A 289 -2.05 -11.63 -31.32
C THR A 289 -3.22 -11.44 -30.35
N GLN A 290 -3.59 -12.47 -29.59
CA GLN A 290 -4.76 -12.49 -28.69
C GLN A 290 -4.74 -11.43 -27.56
N ASP A 291 -3.70 -10.58 -27.51
CA ASP A 291 -3.26 -9.83 -26.33
C ASP A 291 -3.58 -8.32 -26.38
N TYR A 292 -3.78 -7.76 -27.57
CA TYR A 292 -4.24 -6.38 -27.75
C TYR A 292 -5.17 -6.25 -28.96
N LYS A 293 -6.11 -5.30 -28.90
CA LYS A 293 -7.05 -5.02 -30.00
C LYS A 293 -6.85 -3.59 -30.47
N VAL A 294 -6.55 -3.43 -31.76
CA VAL A 294 -6.60 -2.11 -32.41
C VAL A 294 -8.06 -1.82 -32.78
N VAL A 295 -8.57 -0.69 -32.31
CA VAL A 295 -9.97 -0.28 -32.53
C VAL A 295 -10.02 1.05 -33.26
N LYS A 296 -11.08 1.26 -34.07
CA LYS A 296 -11.30 2.52 -34.80
C LYS A 296 -12.01 3.57 -33.94
N THR A 297 -12.71 3.13 -32.90
CA THR A 297 -13.49 3.96 -31.99
C THR A 297 -13.16 3.58 -30.56
N LEU A 298 -13.31 4.52 -29.63
CA LEU A 298 -13.13 4.24 -28.21
C LEU A 298 -14.07 3.10 -27.79
N PRO A 299 -13.59 2.14 -26.98
CA PRO A 299 -14.44 1.09 -26.45
C PRO A 299 -15.53 1.71 -25.56
N ALA A 300 -16.71 1.09 -25.56
CA ALA A 300 -17.79 1.51 -24.68
C ALA A 300 -17.34 1.35 -23.21
N PRO A 301 -17.67 2.30 -22.33
CA PRO A 301 -17.43 2.16 -20.90
C PRO A 301 -18.18 0.93 -20.37
N HIS A 302 -17.57 0.22 -19.43
CA HIS A 302 -18.21 -0.86 -18.70
C HIS A 302 -18.39 -0.43 -17.24
N HIS A 303 -19.62 -0.53 -16.74
CA HIS A 303 -19.88 -0.30 -15.32
C HIS A 303 -18.99 -1.22 -14.46
N ASN A 304 -18.39 -0.65 -13.42
CA ASN A 304 -17.44 -1.31 -12.52
C ASN A 304 -16.11 -1.75 -13.17
N GLN A 305 -15.73 -1.17 -14.31
CA GLN A 305 -14.37 -1.28 -14.83
C GLN A 305 -13.75 0.11 -14.94
N ASN A 306 -12.50 0.23 -14.53
CA ASN A 306 -11.76 1.49 -14.53
C ASN A 306 -10.47 1.33 -15.35
N PRO A 307 -10.58 1.18 -16.69
CA PRO A 307 -9.42 0.96 -17.54
C PRO A 307 -8.55 2.22 -17.61
N LEU A 308 -7.23 2.04 -17.54
CA LEU A 308 -6.31 3.17 -17.61
C LEU A 308 -6.27 3.76 -19.03
N TYR A 309 -6.48 5.06 -19.17
CA TYR A 309 -6.34 5.71 -20.47
C TYR A 309 -4.94 6.31 -20.63
N VAL A 310 -4.40 6.24 -21.84
CA VAL A 310 -3.08 6.80 -22.17
C VAL A 310 -3.20 7.62 -23.43
N LEU A 311 -2.95 8.93 -23.36
CA LEU A 311 -3.00 9.83 -24.51
C LEU A 311 -1.59 10.31 -24.85
N ASP A 312 -1.06 9.87 -25.99
CA ASP A 312 0.28 10.26 -26.47
C ASP A 312 1.38 10.07 -25.40
N GLY A 313 1.26 8.99 -24.61
CA GLY A 313 2.16 8.67 -23.50
C GLY A 313 1.76 9.24 -22.13
N ASN A 314 0.78 10.16 -22.07
CA ASN A 314 0.28 10.71 -20.80
C ASN A 314 -0.79 9.81 -20.20
N LEU A 315 -0.59 9.39 -18.94
CA LEU A 315 -1.55 8.57 -18.19
C LEU A 315 -2.72 9.43 -17.71
N LEU A 316 -3.94 8.98 -17.99
CA LEU A 316 -5.17 9.64 -17.62
C LEU A 316 -6.11 8.62 -16.95
N PRO A 317 -6.63 8.90 -15.74
CA PRO A 317 -7.59 8.01 -15.09
C PRO A 317 -8.94 8.08 -15.83
N SER A 318 -9.64 6.94 -15.90
CA SER A 318 -11.05 6.92 -16.28
C SER A 318 -11.94 7.44 -15.15
N ASP A 319 -13.19 7.71 -15.51
CA ASP A 319 -14.24 7.93 -14.53
C ASP A 319 -14.42 6.68 -13.64
N ALA A 320 -14.33 6.85 -12.33
CA ALA A 320 -14.31 5.72 -11.39
C ALA A 320 -15.66 5.00 -11.26
N MET A 321 -16.77 5.66 -11.62
CA MET A 321 -18.11 5.09 -11.51
C MET A 321 -18.58 4.45 -12.81
N THR A 322 -18.23 5.07 -13.94
CA THR A 322 -18.74 4.69 -15.25
C THR A 322 -17.69 3.97 -16.10
N GLY A 323 -16.40 4.13 -15.82
CA GLY A 323 -15.32 3.64 -16.69
C GLY A 323 -15.13 4.47 -17.96
N GLU A 324 -15.78 5.64 -18.03
CA GLU A 324 -15.72 6.52 -19.18
C GLU A 324 -14.33 7.11 -19.40
N ALA A 325 -14.02 7.34 -20.67
CA ALA A 325 -12.81 8.04 -21.07
C ALA A 325 -12.78 9.45 -20.46
N PRO A 326 -11.61 9.91 -20.01
CA PRO A 326 -11.44 11.26 -19.47
C PRO A 326 -11.79 12.32 -20.51
N GLN A 327 -12.19 13.51 -20.05
CA GLN A 327 -12.60 14.60 -20.94
C GLN A 327 -11.54 14.96 -21.99
N ALA A 328 -10.27 14.90 -21.61
CA ALA A 328 -9.15 15.15 -22.51
C ALA A 328 -9.12 14.21 -23.72
N ILE A 329 -9.69 13.00 -23.62
CA ILE A 329 -9.81 12.03 -24.71
C ILE A 329 -11.14 12.19 -25.45
N ARG A 330 -12.24 12.40 -24.72
CA ARG A 330 -13.58 12.59 -25.34
C ARG A 330 -13.66 13.86 -26.19
N ALA A 331 -12.89 14.89 -25.85
CA ALA A 331 -12.84 16.14 -26.60
C ALA A 331 -11.98 16.08 -27.88
N ILE A 332 -11.26 14.96 -28.11
CA ILE A 332 -10.42 14.80 -29.30
C ILE A 332 -11.30 14.55 -30.52
N SER A 333 -11.07 15.32 -31.59
CA SER A 333 -11.73 15.08 -32.86
C SER A 333 -11.36 13.69 -33.40
N PRO A 334 -12.32 12.85 -33.83
CA PRO A 334 -12.04 11.54 -34.42
C PRO A 334 -11.02 11.60 -35.56
N ASP A 335 -11.01 12.69 -36.33
CA ASP A 335 -10.09 12.89 -37.45
C ASP A 335 -8.64 13.14 -37.03
N SER A 336 -8.42 13.55 -35.77
CA SER A 336 -7.09 13.76 -35.21
C SER A 336 -6.52 12.51 -34.56
N ILE A 337 -7.34 11.47 -34.35
CA ILE A 337 -6.90 10.18 -33.83
C ILE A 337 -6.20 9.42 -34.95
N GLY A 338 -4.99 8.96 -34.66
CA GLY A 338 -4.23 8.11 -35.56
C GLY A 338 -4.49 6.63 -35.29
N ARG A 339 -4.41 6.22 -34.02
CA ARG A 339 -4.53 4.81 -33.61
C ARG A 339 -5.08 4.71 -32.19
N ILE A 340 -5.92 3.71 -31.93
CA ILE A 340 -6.34 3.32 -30.58
C ILE A 340 -5.95 1.86 -30.36
N VAL A 341 -5.25 1.58 -29.26
CA VAL A 341 -4.84 0.24 -28.84
C VAL A 341 -5.48 -0.06 -27.49
N VAL A 342 -6.24 -1.15 -27.41
CA VAL A 342 -6.81 -1.65 -26.16
C VAL A 342 -5.98 -2.83 -25.68
N LEU A 343 -5.35 -2.68 -24.51
CA LEU A 343 -4.64 -3.75 -23.82
C LEU A 343 -5.59 -4.45 -22.84
N LYS A 344 -5.57 -5.78 -22.84
CA LYS A 344 -6.31 -6.60 -21.88
C LYS A 344 -5.60 -6.63 -20.52
N LYS A 345 -6.36 -6.86 -19.46
CA LYS A 345 -5.95 -6.85 -18.03
C LYS A 345 -4.48 -7.18 -17.76
N GLN A 346 -4.03 -8.41 -18.00
CA GLN A 346 -2.65 -8.82 -17.68
C GLN A 346 -1.58 -8.03 -18.43
N GLN A 347 -1.76 -7.81 -19.73
CA GLN A 347 -0.84 -7.01 -20.55
C GLN A 347 -0.84 -5.53 -20.14
N ALA A 348 -2.01 -5.02 -19.79
CA ALA A 348 -2.15 -3.66 -19.30
C ALA A 348 -1.46 -3.47 -17.95
N VAL A 349 -1.59 -4.44 -17.03
CA VAL A 349 -0.86 -4.46 -15.76
C VAL A 349 0.65 -4.58 -15.98
N GLN A 350 1.08 -5.40 -16.94
CA GLN A 350 2.49 -5.53 -17.28
C GLN A 350 3.07 -4.23 -17.85
N ALA A 351 2.31 -3.51 -18.67
CA ALA A 351 2.74 -2.27 -19.33
C ALA A 351 2.63 -1.03 -18.43
N PHE A 352 1.59 -0.94 -17.60
CA PHE A 352 1.22 0.28 -16.88
C PHE A 352 1.18 0.13 -15.36
N GLY A 353 1.30 -1.09 -14.85
CA GLY A 353 1.19 -1.42 -13.44
C GLY A 353 -0.24 -1.76 -13.01
N PRO A 354 -0.42 -2.16 -11.74
CA PRO A 354 -1.72 -2.53 -11.17
C PRO A 354 -2.87 -1.53 -11.37
N ARG A 355 -2.65 -0.23 -11.63
CA ARG A 355 -3.72 0.72 -12.01
C ARG A 355 -4.47 0.32 -13.27
N ALA A 356 -3.84 -0.45 -14.15
CA ALA A 356 -4.44 -0.97 -15.36
C ALA A 356 -5.02 -2.38 -15.18
N HIS A 357 -5.39 -2.78 -13.94
CA HIS A 357 -5.97 -4.11 -13.67
C HIS A 357 -7.23 -4.41 -14.50
N ASP A 358 -7.99 -3.38 -14.87
CA ASP A 358 -9.17 -3.49 -15.73
C ASP A 358 -8.87 -3.35 -17.22
N GLY A 359 -7.58 -3.24 -17.59
CA GLY A 359 -7.13 -2.98 -18.95
C GLY A 359 -6.61 -1.56 -19.13
N ALA A 360 -6.15 -1.27 -20.35
CA ALA A 360 -5.73 0.07 -20.73
C ALA A 360 -6.16 0.41 -22.16
N VAL A 361 -6.48 1.68 -22.39
CA VAL A 361 -6.82 2.24 -23.70
C VAL A 361 -5.79 3.30 -24.06
N ILE A 362 -4.94 2.97 -25.02
CA ILE A 362 -3.88 3.85 -25.52
C ILE A 362 -4.39 4.53 -26.77
N VAL A 363 -4.39 5.85 -26.77
CA VAL A 363 -4.80 6.72 -27.86
C VAL A 363 -3.58 7.47 -28.36
N PHE A 364 -3.29 7.31 -29.65
CA PHE A 364 -2.27 8.05 -30.37
C PHE A 364 -2.91 9.05 -31.33
N THR A 365 -2.51 10.32 -31.23
CA THR A 365 -2.89 11.34 -32.21
C THR A 365 -2.05 11.22 -33.47
N LYS A 366 -2.59 11.66 -34.61
CA LYS A 366 -1.85 11.76 -35.87
C LYS A 366 -0.60 12.64 -35.73
N ALA A 367 -0.64 13.65 -34.86
CA ALA A 367 0.51 14.49 -34.56
C ALA A 367 1.62 13.70 -33.87
N ALA A 368 1.28 12.93 -32.82
CA ALA A 368 2.24 12.11 -32.10
C ALA A 368 2.90 11.04 -32.99
N LEU A 369 2.12 10.34 -33.83
CA LEU A 369 2.64 9.32 -34.76
C LEU A 369 3.60 9.90 -35.82
N ARG A 370 3.38 11.15 -36.24
CA ARG A 370 4.26 11.84 -37.19
C ARG A 370 5.58 12.26 -36.54
N ASN A 371 5.58 12.53 -35.24
CA ASN A 371 6.79 12.90 -34.51
C ASN A 371 7.62 11.65 -34.19
N SER A 372 6.98 10.54 -33.80
CA SER A 372 7.65 9.27 -33.49
C SER A 372 8.23 8.51 -34.69
N SER A 373 8.05 9.03 -35.92
CA SER A 373 8.64 8.47 -37.16
C SER A 373 9.82 9.27 -37.68
N ARG A 374 10.18 10.37 -37.00
CA ARG A 374 11.33 11.22 -37.32
C ARG A 374 12.53 11.01 -36.39
N ASP A 375 12.31 10.37 -35.26
CA ASP A 375 13.32 9.82 -34.36
C ASP A 375 13.53 8.33 -34.67
#